data_AF-A0A8S2WDE0-F1
#
_entry.id   AF-A0A8S2WDE0-F1
#
_cell.length_a   1.000
_cell.length_b   1.000
_cell.length_c   1.000
_cell.angle_alpha   90.00
_cell.angle_beta   90.00
_cell.angle_gamma   90.00
#
_symmetry.space_group_name_H-M   'P 1'
#
loop_
_entity.id
_entity.type
_entity.pdbx_description
1 polymer ?
#
loop_
_entity_poly.entity_id
_entity_poly.type
_entity_poly.pdbx_seq_one_letter_code
_entity_poly.pdbx_strand_id
1 'polypeptide(L)'
;MSKEDFQSLLDSKGGLLSFNNFLSTSMEPKVGMEFVERTMKKNPDVVGVIFIMTIDQSKISTSNTPFAMIDEHSAVRGEKEIL
;
A
#
# COMPACT_ATOMS: atom_id res chain seq x y z
N MET A 1 -4.56 3.09 -13.38
CA MET A 1 -3.16 3.41 -13.74
C MET A 1 -3.04 3.16 -15.22
N SER A 2 -2.58 4.14 -16.00
CA SER A 2 -2.30 3.93 -17.42
C SER A 2 -1.06 3.04 -17.60
N LYS A 3 -0.83 2.56 -18.82
CA LYS A 3 0.37 1.76 -19.11
C LYS A 3 1.64 2.62 -18.95
N GLU A 4 1.53 3.90 -19.28
CA GLU A 4 2.58 4.90 -19.19
C GLU A 4 2.94 5.20 -17.72
N ASP A 5 1.93 5.32 -16.85
CA ASP A 5 2.14 5.47 -15.41
C ASP A 5 2.83 4.23 -14.81
N PHE A 6 2.41 3.03 -15.25
CA PHE A 6 3.02 1.78 -14.79
C PHE A 6 4.47 1.64 -15.27
N GLN A 7 4.76 2.03 -16.51
CA GLN A 7 6.13 2.05 -17.01
C GLN A 7 6.99 3.05 -16.24
N SER A 8 6.48 4.24 -15.96
CA SER A 8 7.17 5.25 -15.14
C SER A 8 7.49 4.74 -13.74
N LEU A 9 6.56 3.98 -13.13
CA LEU A 9 6.78 3.31 -11.85
C LEU A 9 7.94 2.30 -11.93
N LEU A 10 7.99 1.48 -12.99
CA LEU A 10 9.07 0.52 -13.20
C LEU A 10 10.42 1.19 -13.42
N ASP A 11 10.44 2.29 -14.16
CA ASP A 11 11.66 3.05 -14.45
C ASP A 11 12.19 3.79 -13.21
N SER A 12 11.31 4.12 -12.25
CA SER A 12 11.66 4.72 -10.95
C SER A 12 12.19 3.73 -9.91
N LYS A 13 12.48 2.47 -10.27
CA LYS A 13 13.02 1.47 -9.32
C LYS A 13 14.30 1.98 -8.65
N GLY A 14 14.33 1.87 -7.32
CA GLY A 14 15.41 2.41 -6.49
C GLY A 14 15.29 3.91 -6.20
N GLY A 15 14.30 4.59 -6.78
CA GLY A 15 13.93 5.96 -6.47
C GLY A 15 12.96 6.08 -5.29
N LEU A 16 12.39 7.28 -5.14
CA LEU A 16 11.40 7.60 -4.11
C LEU A 16 10.00 7.63 -4.71
N LEU A 17 9.07 6.90 -4.10
CA LEU A 17 7.63 7.02 -4.36
C LEU A 17 7.01 7.89 -3.27
N SER A 18 6.30 8.94 -3.67
CA SER A 18 5.54 9.80 -2.76
C SER A 18 4.06 9.76 -3.10
N PHE A 19 3.23 9.75 -2.06
CA PHE A 19 1.78 9.79 -2.20
C PHE A 19 1.26 11.08 -1.56
N ASN A 20 0.26 11.71 -2.19
CA ASN A 20 -0.40 12.91 -1.71
C ASN A 20 -1.67 12.60 -0.87
N ASN A 21 -1.92 11.32 -0.60
CA ASN A 21 -3.06 10.83 0.16
C ASN A 21 -2.55 9.90 1.28
N PHE A 22 -3.42 9.64 2.27
CA PHE A 22 -3.17 8.58 3.23
C PHE A 22 -3.06 7.21 2.54
N LEU A 23 -2.26 6.33 3.13
CA LEU A 23 -2.06 4.98 2.65
C LEU A 23 -2.66 4.00 3.65
N SER A 24 -3.86 3.48 3.36
CA SER A 24 -4.38 2.33 4.08
C SER A 24 -3.54 1.10 3.74
N THR A 25 -2.81 0.59 4.73
CA THR A 25 -1.88 -0.53 4.57
C THR A 25 -2.16 -1.58 5.62
N SER A 26 -1.66 -2.80 5.42
CA SER A 26 -1.88 -3.91 6.34
C SER A 26 -0.57 -4.60 6.68
N MET A 27 -0.47 -5.08 7.92
CA MET A 27 0.61 -5.99 8.32
C MET A 27 0.48 -7.40 7.70
N GLU A 28 -0.66 -7.74 7.10
CA GLU A 28 -0.93 -9.05 6.51
C GLU A 28 -0.97 -8.98 4.97
N PRO A 29 0.02 -9.57 4.26
CA PRO A 29 0.07 -9.51 2.80
C PRO A 29 -1.18 -10.07 2.09
N LYS A 30 -1.86 -11.04 2.71
CA LYS A 30 -3.11 -11.63 2.19
C LYS A 30 -4.24 -10.59 2.06
N VAL A 31 -4.30 -9.60 2.95
CA VAL A 31 -5.34 -8.56 2.92
C VAL A 31 -5.18 -7.74 1.63
N GLY A 32 -3.95 -7.30 1.33
CA GLY A 32 -3.63 -6.63 0.06
C GLY A 32 -3.94 -7.49 -1.17
N MET A 33 -3.65 -8.79 -1.11
CA MET A 33 -3.97 -9.74 -2.20
C MET A 33 -5.48 -9.87 -2.42
N GLU A 34 -6.29 -9.96 -1.35
CA GLU A 34 -7.75 -10.03 -1.45
C GLU A 34 -8.33 -8.79 -2.16
N PHE A 35 -7.79 -7.59 -1.88
CA PHE A 35 -8.17 -6.37 -2.60
C PHE A 35 -7.83 -6.45 -4.10
N VAL A 36 -6.64 -6.93 -4.44
CA VAL A 36 -6.20 -7.11 -5.83
C VAL A 36 -7.08 -8.12 -6.54
N GLU A 37 -7.26 -9.32 -5.99
CA GLU A 37 -8.06 -10.38 -6.60
C GLU A 37 -9.50 -9.94 -6.84
N ARG A 38 -10.12 -9.27 -5.86
CA ARG A 38 -11.49 -8.75 -5.98
C ARG A 38 -11.61 -7.75 -7.12
N THR A 39 -10.59 -6.91 -7.32
CA THR A 39 -10.58 -5.86 -8.35
C THR A 39 -10.36 -6.46 -9.74
N MET A 40 -9.40 -7.37 -9.86
CA MET A 40 -9.08 -8.06 -11.12
C MET A 40 -10.23 -8.95 -11.62
N LYS A 41 -10.93 -9.65 -10.70
CA LYS A 41 -12.13 -10.45 -11.05
C LYS A 41 -13.25 -9.61 -11.66
N LYS A 42 -13.36 -8.33 -11.27
CA LYS A 42 -14.38 -7.41 -11.77
C LYS A 42 -13.93 -6.61 -12.99
N ASN A 43 -12.63 -6.40 -13.14
CA ASN A 43 -12.04 -5.56 -14.18
C ASN A 43 -10.87 -6.33 -14.82
N PRO A 44 -11.10 -7.12 -15.88
CA PRO A 44 -10.07 -7.97 -16.46
C PRO A 44 -8.92 -7.19 -17.11
N ASP A 45 -9.14 -5.91 -17.45
CA ASP A 45 -8.16 -5.07 -18.14
C ASP A 45 -7.25 -4.25 -17.21
N VAL A 46 -7.37 -4.43 -15.89
CA VAL A 46 -6.47 -3.76 -14.92
C VAL A 46 -5.29 -4.67 -14.57
N VAL A 47 -4.21 -4.08 -14.07
CA VAL A 47 -3.07 -4.84 -13.52
C VAL A 47 -3.00 -4.56 -12.03
N GLY A 48 -3.06 -5.62 -11.23
CA GLY A 48 -2.89 -5.56 -9.78
C GLY A 48 -1.42 -5.37 -9.39
N VAL A 49 -1.16 -4.47 -8.45
CA VAL A 49 0.17 -4.22 -7.89
C VAL A 49 0.09 -4.31 -6.37
N ILE A 50 1.01 -5.06 -5.76
CA ILE A 50 1.15 -5.15 -4.31
C ILE A 50 2.45 -4.43 -3.91
N PHE A 51 2.32 -3.41 -3.08
CA PHE A 51 3.46 -2.74 -2.47
C PHE A 51 3.81 -3.44 -1.15
N ILE A 52 5.03 -3.94 -1.04
CA ILE A 52 5.58 -4.47 0.21
C ILE A 52 6.52 -3.41 0.77
N MET A 53 6.16 -2.88 1.94
CA MET A 53 6.91 -1.83 2.61
C MET A 53 7.62 -2.39 3.83
N THR A 54 8.90 -2.05 3.99
CA THR A 54 9.65 -2.34 5.21
C THR A 54 9.83 -1.05 5.98
N ILE A 55 9.18 -0.95 7.14
CA ILE A 55 9.29 0.22 8.03
C ILE A 55 10.38 -0.08 9.07
N ASP A 56 11.51 0.60 8.95
CA ASP A 56 12.60 0.51 9.90
C ASP A 56 12.44 1.57 11.00
N GLN A 57 11.93 1.14 12.16
CA GLN A 57 11.63 2.03 13.29
C GLN A 57 12.85 2.85 13.72
N SER A 58 14.07 2.31 13.59
CA SER A 58 15.31 3.00 14.00
C SER A 58 15.65 4.19 13.10
N LYS A 59 15.19 4.16 11.85
CA LYS A 59 15.42 5.23 10.87
C LYS A 59 14.34 6.30 10.93
N ILE A 60 13.12 5.92 11.31
CA ILE A 60 11.99 6.83 11.37
C ILE A 60 11.72 7.37 12.77
N SER A 61 12.43 6.91 13.80
CA SER A 61 12.29 7.45 15.16
C SER A 61 12.66 8.94 15.27
N THR A 62 13.39 9.47 14.29
CA THR A 62 13.69 10.91 14.14
C THR A 62 12.80 11.60 13.10
N SER A 63 11.93 10.85 12.42
CA SER A 63 11.01 11.33 11.40
C SER A 63 9.64 11.60 12.01
N ASN A 64 9.06 12.77 11.73
CA ASN A 64 7.68 13.10 12.11
C ASN A 64 6.65 12.45 11.18
N THR A 65 6.99 11.37 10.46
CA THR A 65 6.02 10.69 9.58
C THR A 65 5.00 9.98 10.47
N PRO A 66 3.75 10.44 10.52
CA PRO A 66 2.75 9.83 11.37
C PRO A 66 2.32 8.49 10.77
N PHE A 67 2.19 7.48 11.61
CA PHE A 67 1.48 6.25 11.28
C PHE A 67 0.88 5.66 12.56
N ALA A 68 -0.22 4.94 12.44
CA ALA A 68 -0.87 4.31 13.58
C ALA A 68 -1.52 2.98 13.19
N MET A 69 -1.52 2.02 14.12
CA MET A 69 -2.38 0.85 14.03
C MET A 69 -3.81 1.26 14.38
N ILE A 70 -4.73 1.14 13.42
CA ILE A 70 -6.10 1.59 13.57
C ILE A 70 -7.13 0.46 13.43
N ASP A 71 -6.70 -0.80 13.48
CA ASP A 71 -7.56 -1.98 13.27
C ASP A 71 -8.84 -1.97 14.12
N GLU A 72 -8.76 -1.53 15.39
CA GLU A 72 -9.93 -1.46 16.28
C GLU A 72 -10.93 -0.33 15.92
N HIS A 73 -10.44 0.69 15.21
CA HIS A 73 -11.16 1.89 14.80
C HIS A 73 -11.51 1.90 13.31
N SER A 74 -11.01 0.94 12.52
CA SER A 74 -11.29 0.83 11.09
C SER A 74 -12.72 0.37 10.85
N ALA A 75 -13.26 0.74 9.68
CA ALA A 75 -14.55 0.25 9.21
C ALA A 75 -14.52 -1.27 8.98
N VAL A 76 -13.35 -1.84 8.70
CA VAL A 76 -13.13 -3.27 8.53
C VAL A 76 -12.09 -3.75 9.55
N ARG A 77 -12.56 -4.44 10.58
CA ARG A 77 -11.69 -4.99 11.63
C ARG A 77 -11.03 -6.28 11.18
N GLY A 78 -9.83 -6.54 11.71
CA GLY A 78 -9.06 -7.75 11.42
C GLY A 78 -8.20 -7.65 10.17
N GLU A 79 -8.19 -6.50 9.49
CA GLU A 79 -7.26 -6.19 8.40
C GLU A 79 -5.86 -5.83 8.93
N LYS A 80 -5.72 -5.61 10.24
CA LYS A 80 -4.47 -5.15 10.88
C LYS A 80 -3.93 -3.90 10.20
N GLU A 81 -4.83 -2.93 10.02
CA GLU A 81 -4.57 -1.70 9.28
C GLU A 81 -3.54 -0.82 10.00
N ILE A 82 -2.54 -0.37 9.23
CA ILE A 82 -1.64 0.74 9.56
C ILE A 82 -1.97 1.89 8.60
N LEU A 83 -2.27 3.06 9.13
CA LEU A 83 -2.56 4.30 8.37
C LEU A 83 -1.52 5.37 8.63
#